data_AF-Q9FKC1-F1
#
_entry.id   AF-Q9FKC1-F1
#
_cell.length_a   1.000
_cell.length_b   1.000
_cell.length_c   1.000
_cell.angle_alpha   90.00
_cell.angle_beta   90.00
_cell.angle_gamma   90.00
#
_symmetry.space_group_name_H-M   'P 1'
#
loop_
_entity.id
_entity.type
_entity.pdbx_description
1 polymer ?
#
loop_
_entity_poly.entity_id
_entity_poly.type
_entity_poly.pdbx_seq_one_letter_code
_entity_poly.pdbx_strand_id
1 'polypeptide(L)'
;MFLSSRTIFVGLCFLFVLAPCFTRATTNEVQVSCDSHNFNNGKHFRSCVDLPVLDSFLHYSYVRETGVLEVAYRHTNIESSSWIAWGINPTSKGMIGAQTLLAYRNSTSGFMRAYTSSINGYTPMLQEGPLSFRVTQLSAEYLNREMTIFATMVWPSNTTVVNHLWQDGPLKEGDRLGMHAMSGNHLKSMANLDLLSGQVMTTKAANDNMLLVKSIHGLVNAVCWGIFIPIGVMAARYMRTYKGLDPTWFYILIL
;
A
#
# COMPACT_ATOMS: atom_id res chain seq x y z
N MET A 1 57.00 -11.75 25.73
CA MET A 1 56.39 -10.67 24.92
C MET A 1 56.04 -11.30 23.56
N PHE A 2 54.81 -11.54 23.10
CA PHE A 2 53.45 -11.36 23.59
C PHE A 2 52.56 -12.36 22.82
N LEU A 3 51.54 -12.88 23.53
CA LEU A 3 50.33 -13.57 23.08
C LEU A 3 50.45 -14.70 22.04
N SER A 4 50.30 -15.92 22.57
CA SER A 4 50.04 -17.15 21.84
C SER A 4 48.76 -17.05 20.98
N SER A 5 48.90 -17.47 19.72
CA SER A 5 47.91 -17.52 18.64
C SER A 5 46.57 -18.22 18.96
N ARG A 6 46.40 -18.81 20.14
CA ARG A 6 45.17 -19.52 20.55
C ARG A 6 44.07 -18.60 21.11
N THR A 7 44.38 -17.35 21.49
CA THR A 7 43.34 -16.42 22.01
C THR A 7 42.59 -15.66 20.92
N ILE A 8 43.10 -15.60 19.69
CA ILE A 8 42.46 -14.85 18.60
C ILE A 8 41.30 -15.64 17.96
N PHE A 9 41.33 -16.98 18.02
CA PHE A 9 40.27 -17.80 17.43
C PHE A 9 39.00 -17.89 18.29
N VAL A 10 39.09 -17.60 19.60
CA VAL A 10 37.93 -17.63 20.51
C VAL A 10 37.12 -16.33 20.44
N GLY A 11 37.70 -15.22 19.96
CA GLY A 11 37.00 -13.93 19.86
C GLY A 11 36.00 -13.83 18.70
N LEU A 12 36.17 -14.59 17.62
CA LEU A 12 35.31 -14.50 16.42
C LEU A 12 34.09 -15.43 16.44
N CYS A 13 34.05 -16.45 17.31
CA CYS A 13 32.89 -17.34 17.43
C CYS A 13 31.80 -16.82 18.39
N PHE A 14 32.09 -15.81 19.22
CA PHE A 14 31.12 -15.28 20.19
C PHE A 14 30.22 -14.15 19.67
N LEU A 15 30.45 -13.64 18.45
CA LEU A 15 29.64 -12.56 17.88
C LEU A 15 28.37 -13.03 17.15
N PHE A 16 28.14 -14.34 17.03
CA PHE A 16 26.96 -14.90 16.33
C PHE A 16 25.83 -15.38 17.26
N VAL A 17 25.91 -15.17 18.59
CA VAL A 17 24.99 -15.81 19.55
C VAL A 17 23.99 -14.85 20.23
N LEU A 18 23.97 -13.55 19.90
CA LEU A 18 23.10 -12.58 20.57
C LEU A 18 22.28 -11.73 19.59
N ALA A 19 21.39 -12.39 18.83
CA ALA A 19 20.27 -11.71 18.17
C ALA A 19 18.96 -12.24 18.80
N PRO A 20 18.35 -11.49 19.73
CA PRO A 20 17.09 -11.90 20.35
C PRO A 20 15.98 -11.87 19.30
N CYS A 21 15.37 -13.03 19.06
CA CYS A 21 14.17 -13.19 18.26
C CYS A 21 13.01 -12.46 18.97
N PHE A 22 12.75 -11.21 18.59
CA PHE A 22 11.53 -10.52 19.01
C PHE A 22 10.35 -11.06 18.18
N THR A 23 9.72 -12.12 18.66
CA THR A 23 8.40 -12.55 18.21
C THR A 23 7.35 -11.64 18.84
N ARG A 24 6.89 -10.63 18.08
CA ARG A 24 5.71 -9.83 18.47
C ARG A 24 4.47 -10.68 18.25
N ALA A 25 3.82 -11.11 19.33
CA ALA A 25 2.49 -11.70 19.26
C ALA A 25 1.48 -10.63 18.82
N THR A 26 0.86 -10.83 17.66
CA THR A 26 -0.27 -10.02 17.19
C THR A 26 -1.55 -10.59 17.80
N THR A 27 -2.28 -9.79 18.56
CA THR A 27 -3.65 -10.08 18.97
C THR A 27 -4.55 -10.07 17.74
N ASN A 28 -5.20 -11.19 17.44
CA ASN A 28 -6.26 -11.24 16.42
C ASN A 28 -7.51 -10.55 16.97
N GLU A 29 -7.74 -9.30 16.58
CA GLU A 29 -9.08 -8.74 16.62
C GLU A 29 -9.93 -9.49 15.59
N VAL A 30 -11.13 -9.93 16.00
CA VAL A 30 -12.09 -10.57 15.10
C VAL A 30 -12.57 -9.51 14.10
N GLN A 31 -11.91 -9.44 12.95
CA GLN A 31 -12.35 -8.60 11.83
C GLN A 31 -13.72 -9.11 11.35
N VAL A 32 -14.74 -8.27 11.46
CA VAL A 32 -16.06 -8.54 10.88
C VAL A 32 -15.88 -8.59 9.36
N SER A 33 -16.11 -9.77 8.79
CA SER A 33 -15.98 -9.99 7.35
C SER A 33 -16.99 -9.13 6.58
N CYS A 34 -16.53 -8.51 5.49
CA CYS A 34 -17.36 -7.72 4.60
C CYS A 34 -18.67 -8.42 4.18
N ASP A 35 -18.69 -9.75 4.01
CA ASP A 35 -19.85 -10.52 3.55
C ASP A 35 -21.05 -10.48 4.50
N SER A 36 -20.82 -10.14 5.78
CA SER A 36 -21.87 -10.11 6.81
C SER A 36 -22.68 -8.81 6.84
N HIS A 37 -22.34 -7.82 6.00
CA HIS A 37 -22.94 -6.50 6.06
C HIS A 37 -24.28 -6.41 5.32
N ASN A 38 -25.29 -5.84 5.99
CA ASN A 38 -26.60 -5.55 5.42
C ASN A 38 -26.78 -4.04 5.26
N PHE A 39 -27.08 -3.60 4.04
CA PHE A 39 -27.33 -2.19 3.75
C PHE A 39 -28.77 -1.77 4.12
N ASN A 40 -28.90 -0.61 4.76
CA ASN A 40 -30.20 -0.06 5.19
C ASN A 40 -31.16 0.27 4.03
N ASN A 41 -30.61 0.54 2.84
CA ASN A 41 -31.38 0.82 1.63
C ASN A 41 -31.87 -0.46 0.91
N GLY A 42 -31.61 -1.64 1.47
CA GLY A 42 -32.02 -2.93 0.89
C GLY A 42 -31.22 -3.36 -0.33
N LYS A 43 -30.13 -2.65 -0.69
CA LYS A 43 -29.25 -3.08 -1.78
C LYS A 43 -28.50 -4.36 -1.39
N HIS A 44 -28.31 -5.22 -2.39
CA HIS A 44 -27.57 -6.47 -2.26
C HIS A 44 -26.52 -6.54 -3.37
N PHE A 45 -25.30 -6.95 -3.03
CA PHE A 45 -24.19 -7.06 -3.95
C PHE A 45 -23.74 -8.51 -4.09
N ARG A 46 -23.28 -8.90 -5.28
CA ARG A 46 -22.85 -10.28 -5.56
C ARG A 46 -21.49 -10.61 -5.01
N SER A 47 -20.64 -9.59 -4.89
CA SER A 47 -19.26 -9.72 -4.46
C SER A 47 -18.94 -8.65 -3.45
N CYS A 48 -18.04 -8.99 -2.55
CA CYS A 48 -17.58 -8.09 -1.52
C CYS A 48 -16.09 -8.39 -1.26
N VAL A 49 -15.36 -7.34 -0.94
CA VAL A 49 -13.91 -7.35 -0.82
C VAL A 49 -13.51 -6.51 0.38
N ASP A 50 -12.78 -7.12 1.30
CA ASP A 50 -12.05 -6.41 2.36
C ASP A 50 -10.82 -5.73 1.74
N LEU A 51 -10.76 -4.40 1.79
CA LEU A 51 -9.61 -3.66 1.30
C LEU A 51 -8.48 -3.71 2.34
N PRO A 52 -7.22 -3.85 1.91
CA PRO A 52 -6.11 -4.18 2.82
C PRO A 52 -5.76 -3.07 3.83
N VAL A 53 -6.26 -1.85 3.62
CA VAL A 53 -5.94 -0.67 4.44
C VAL A 53 -7.12 0.30 4.50
N LEU A 54 -7.10 1.18 5.52
CA LEU A 54 -8.10 2.21 5.79
C LEU A 54 -9.48 1.67 6.18
N ASP A 55 -9.58 0.54 6.89
CA ASP A 55 -10.86 0.00 7.40
C ASP A 55 -12.01 0.05 6.38
N SER A 56 -11.66 -0.31 5.14
CA SER A 56 -12.44 -0.04 3.95
C SER A 56 -12.90 -1.32 3.29
N PHE A 57 -14.09 -1.26 2.68
CA PHE A 57 -14.76 -2.42 2.10
C PHE A 57 -15.38 -2.03 0.77
N LEU A 58 -15.31 -2.92 -0.20
CA LEU A 58 -15.90 -2.71 -1.52
C LEU A 58 -16.91 -3.81 -1.80
N HIS A 59 -18.15 -3.42 -1.95
CA HIS A 59 -19.26 -4.27 -2.36
C HIS A 59 -19.60 -3.94 -3.79
N TYR A 60 -19.82 -4.94 -4.64
CA TYR A 60 -20.16 -4.68 -6.02
C TYR A 60 -20.92 -5.82 -6.71
N SER A 61 -21.63 -5.46 -7.78
CA SER A 61 -22.27 -6.36 -8.72
C SER A 61 -21.86 -5.94 -10.13
N TYR A 62 -21.22 -6.85 -10.87
CA TYR A 62 -20.74 -6.57 -12.22
C TYR A 62 -21.41 -7.47 -13.25
N VAL A 63 -21.84 -6.88 -14.36
CA VAL A 63 -22.39 -7.59 -15.53
C VAL A 63 -21.47 -7.36 -16.71
N ARG A 64 -20.71 -8.39 -17.11
CA ARG A 64 -19.65 -8.30 -18.13
C ARG A 64 -20.18 -7.85 -19.49
N GLU A 65 -21.36 -8.35 -19.86
CA GLU A 65 -21.99 -8.16 -21.16
C GLU A 65 -22.39 -6.70 -21.39
N THR A 66 -22.89 -6.04 -20.34
CA THR A 66 -23.35 -4.64 -20.40
C THR A 66 -22.30 -3.66 -19.88
N GLY A 67 -21.28 -4.14 -19.18
CA GLY A 67 -20.30 -3.31 -18.48
C GLY A 67 -20.86 -2.57 -17.27
N VAL A 68 -22.09 -2.89 -16.84
CA VAL A 68 -22.72 -2.26 -15.68
C VAL A 68 -22.06 -2.77 -14.40
N LEU A 69 -21.54 -1.82 -13.61
CA LEU A 69 -20.93 -2.04 -12.32
C LEU A 69 -21.71 -1.23 -11.27
N GLU A 70 -22.44 -1.93 -10.42
CA GLU A 70 -23.02 -1.35 -9.21
C GLU A 70 -22.01 -1.49 -8.07
N VAL A 71 -21.79 -0.42 -7.33
CA VAL A 71 -20.79 -0.39 -6.25
C VAL A 71 -21.36 0.22 -4.97
N ALA A 72 -20.93 -0.31 -3.84
CA ALA A 72 -20.94 0.36 -2.55
C ALA A 72 -19.54 0.33 -1.92
N TYR A 73 -18.90 1.49 -1.83
CA TYR A 73 -17.65 1.65 -1.11
C TYR A 73 -17.94 2.11 0.31
N ARG A 74 -17.48 1.37 1.31
CA ARG A 74 -17.67 1.64 2.74
C ARG A 74 -16.32 1.94 3.38
N HIS A 75 -16.31 2.91 4.28
CA HIS A 75 -15.17 3.19 5.13
C HIS A 75 -15.65 3.36 6.58
N THR A 76 -15.19 2.47 7.45
CA THR A 76 -15.54 2.46 8.88
C THR A 76 -14.55 3.25 9.72
N ASN A 77 -14.86 3.44 11.00
CA ASN A 77 -14.04 4.16 11.99
C ASN A 77 -13.73 5.62 11.62
N ILE A 78 -14.52 6.22 10.74
CA ILE A 78 -14.29 7.57 10.22
C ILE A 78 -15.12 8.61 10.98
N GLU A 79 -14.55 9.81 11.16
CA GLU A 79 -15.25 10.95 11.76
C GLU A 79 -16.19 11.63 10.76
N SER A 80 -17.25 12.27 11.26
CA SER A 80 -18.18 13.02 10.39
C SER A 80 -17.53 14.22 9.70
N SER A 81 -16.41 14.72 10.24
CA SER A 81 -15.61 15.81 9.68
C SER A 81 -14.54 15.31 8.70
N SER A 82 -14.83 14.23 7.99
CA SER A 82 -13.96 13.68 6.96
C SER A 82 -14.70 13.57 5.63
N TRP A 83 -13.94 13.42 4.56
CA TRP A 83 -14.43 12.99 3.27
C TRP A 83 -13.86 11.64 2.93
N ILE A 84 -14.57 10.90 2.09
CA ILE A 84 -14.11 9.65 1.51
C ILE A 84 -14.20 9.70 0.00
N ALA A 85 -13.29 8.99 -0.66
CA ALA A 85 -13.26 8.86 -2.11
C ALA A 85 -12.93 7.44 -2.51
N TRP A 86 -13.61 6.95 -3.54
CA TRP A 86 -13.25 5.73 -4.24
C TRP A 86 -13.26 6.01 -5.74
N GLY A 87 -12.32 5.46 -6.48
CA GLY A 87 -12.28 5.71 -7.92
C GLY A 87 -11.54 4.66 -8.71
N ILE A 88 -11.69 4.77 -10.02
CA ILE A 88 -11.01 3.94 -11.01
C ILE A 88 -10.06 4.83 -11.80
N ASN A 89 -8.84 4.35 -12.01
CA ASN A 89 -7.90 4.95 -12.93
C ASN A 89 -7.89 4.21 -14.27
N PRO A 90 -8.50 4.78 -15.33
CA PRO A 90 -8.55 4.16 -16.65
C PRO A 90 -7.19 4.10 -17.37
N THR A 91 -6.22 4.93 -16.99
CA THR A 91 -4.98 5.13 -17.79
C THR A 91 -3.71 4.69 -17.08
N SER A 92 -3.70 4.67 -15.75
CA SER A 92 -2.54 4.34 -14.94
C SER A 92 -2.91 3.54 -13.69
N LYS A 93 -1.91 3.21 -12.87
CA LYS A 93 -2.10 2.52 -11.59
C LYS A 93 -2.07 3.47 -10.38
N GLY A 94 -1.78 4.75 -10.58
CA GLY A 94 -1.59 5.73 -9.51
C GLY A 94 -2.78 6.66 -9.29
N MET A 95 -2.55 7.73 -8.54
CA MET A 95 -3.55 8.75 -8.27
C MET A 95 -3.87 9.63 -9.49
N ILE A 96 -2.86 10.01 -10.26
CA ILE A 96 -3.04 10.88 -11.44
C ILE A 96 -3.77 10.11 -12.55
N GLY A 97 -4.84 10.71 -13.06
CA GLY A 97 -5.76 10.10 -14.02
C GLY A 97 -6.95 9.39 -13.38
N ALA A 98 -7.00 9.30 -12.05
CA ALA A 98 -8.12 8.65 -11.37
C ALA A 98 -9.41 9.45 -11.51
N GLN A 99 -10.50 8.71 -11.66
CA GLN A 99 -11.85 9.23 -11.77
C GLN A 99 -12.65 8.70 -10.59
N THR A 100 -13.06 9.62 -9.72
CA THR A 100 -13.43 9.33 -8.34
C THR A 100 -14.88 9.71 -8.05
N LEU A 101 -15.51 8.90 -7.21
CA LEU A 101 -16.73 9.19 -6.48
C LEU A 101 -16.28 9.73 -5.11
N LEU A 102 -16.74 10.92 -4.75
CA LEU A 102 -16.46 11.53 -3.45
C LEU A 102 -17.73 11.65 -2.65
N ALA A 103 -17.59 11.52 -1.34
CA ALA A 103 -18.64 11.88 -0.41
C ALA A 103 -18.09 12.55 0.84
N TYR A 104 -18.90 13.46 1.40
CA TYR A 104 -18.67 14.05 2.71
C TYR A 104 -20.02 14.44 3.33
N ARG A 105 -20.04 14.59 4.65
CA ARG A 105 -21.20 15.13 5.36
C ARG A 105 -21.11 16.64 5.43
N ASN A 106 -22.07 17.36 4.83
CA ASN A 106 -22.09 18.80 4.86
C ASN A 106 -22.18 19.31 6.31
N SER A 107 -21.26 20.16 6.71
CA SER A 107 -21.11 20.63 8.10
C SER A 107 -22.29 21.49 8.55
N THR A 108 -22.97 22.15 7.60
CA THR A 108 -24.09 23.07 7.88
C THR A 108 -25.43 22.34 7.87
N SER A 109 -25.71 21.56 6.83
CA SER A 109 -27.00 20.88 6.65
C SER A 109 -27.06 19.50 7.30
N GLY A 110 -25.92 18.90 7.62
CA GLY A 110 -25.82 17.55 8.18
C GLY A 110 -26.12 16.43 7.17
N PHE A 111 -26.50 16.76 5.93
CA PHE A 111 -26.76 15.79 4.86
C PHE A 111 -25.47 15.34 4.17
N MET A 112 -25.50 14.12 3.64
CA MET A 112 -24.42 13.62 2.80
C MET A 112 -24.48 14.25 1.41
N ARG A 113 -23.33 14.72 0.94
CA ARG A 113 -23.12 15.11 -0.46
C ARG A 113 -22.27 14.04 -1.12
N ALA A 114 -22.70 13.58 -2.30
CA ALA A 114 -21.93 12.67 -3.14
C ALA A 114 -21.84 13.24 -4.56
N TYR A 115 -20.66 13.22 -5.16
CA TYR A 115 -20.44 13.75 -6.51
C TYR A 115 -19.18 13.14 -7.14
N THR A 116 -18.97 13.39 -8.43
CA THR A 116 -17.82 12.87 -9.19
C THR A 116 -16.71 13.91 -9.35
N SER A 117 -15.44 13.48 -9.31
CA SER A 117 -14.30 14.35 -9.59
C SER A 117 -13.16 13.61 -10.31
N SER A 118 -12.50 14.31 -11.23
CA SER A 118 -11.32 13.80 -11.95
C SER A 118 -10.04 14.33 -11.32
N ILE A 119 -9.04 13.46 -11.15
CA ILE A 119 -7.77 13.75 -10.50
C ILE A 119 -6.67 13.92 -11.54
N ASN A 120 -6.30 15.16 -11.85
CA ASN A 120 -5.34 15.47 -12.91
C ASN A 120 -3.95 15.86 -12.40
N GLY A 121 -3.70 15.78 -11.09
CA GLY A 121 -2.43 16.15 -10.48
C GLY A 121 -2.37 15.81 -8.98
N TYR A 122 -1.27 16.17 -8.32
CA TYR A 122 -1.05 15.85 -6.90
C TYR A 122 -1.81 16.74 -5.91
N THR A 123 -2.28 17.90 -6.37
CA THR A 123 -3.05 18.87 -5.56
C THR A 123 -4.39 19.16 -6.23
N PRO A 124 -5.26 18.15 -6.40
CA PRO A 124 -6.55 18.37 -7.05
C PRO A 124 -7.43 19.24 -6.16
N MET A 125 -8.23 20.12 -6.77
CA MET A 125 -9.25 20.89 -6.05
C MET A 125 -10.48 20.05 -5.66
N LEU A 126 -10.53 18.79 -6.11
CA LEU A 126 -11.66 17.87 -5.92
C LEU A 126 -13.00 18.49 -6.35
N GLN A 127 -12.96 19.27 -7.43
CA GLN A 127 -14.13 19.95 -7.98
C GLN A 127 -15.07 18.94 -8.64
N GLU A 128 -16.36 19.19 -8.47
CA GLU A 128 -17.41 18.42 -9.14
C GLU A 128 -17.30 18.55 -10.66
N GLY A 129 -17.30 17.40 -11.35
CA GLY A 129 -17.16 17.37 -12.80
C GLY A 129 -17.43 15.99 -13.40
N PRO A 130 -17.62 15.93 -14.73
CA PRO A 130 -17.91 14.69 -15.43
C PRO A 130 -16.70 13.74 -15.44
N LEU A 131 -16.97 12.44 -15.55
CA LEU A 131 -15.98 11.38 -15.75
C LEU A 131 -16.01 10.91 -17.21
N SER A 132 -15.01 10.13 -17.64
CA SER A 132 -15.01 9.55 -18.99
C SER A 132 -15.99 8.40 -19.14
N PHE A 133 -16.51 7.86 -18.03
CA PHE A 133 -17.57 6.86 -17.99
C PHE A 133 -18.81 7.42 -17.29
N ARG A 134 -19.97 6.87 -17.65
CA ARG A 134 -21.25 7.32 -17.08
C ARG A 134 -21.40 6.82 -15.65
N VAL A 135 -21.80 7.72 -14.75
CA VAL A 135 -22.19 7.40 -13.37
C VAL A 135 -23.64 7.81 -13.15
N THR A 136 -24.42 6.92 -12.53
CA THR A 136 -25.84 7.12 -12.17
C THR A 136 -26.07 6.60 -10.75
N GLN A 137 -27.22 6.94 -10.17
CA GLN A 137 -27.64 6.50 -8.83
C GLN A 137 -26.59 6.79 -7.73
N LEU A 138 -25.82 7.87 -7.91
CA LEU A 138 -24.82 8.31 -6.96
C LEU A 138 -25.50 8.83 -5.70
N SER A 139 -25.16 8.25 -4.56
CA SER A 139 -25.66 8.66 -3.25
C SER A 139 -24.63 8.30 -2.18
N ALA A 140 -24.76 8.89 -1.00
CA ALA A 140 -23.95 8.52 0.14
C ALA A 140 -24.74 8.57 1.44
N GLU A 141 -24.29 7.80 2.42
CA GLU A 141 -24.82 7.77 3.77
C GLU A 141 -23.67 7.86 4.79
N TYR A 142 -23.99 8.38 5.97
CA TYR A 142 -23.11 8.35 7.12
C TYR A 142 -23.90 7.88 8.33
N LEU A 143 -23.51 6.75 8.90
CA LEU A 143 -24.16 6.13 10.03
C LEU A 143 -23.11 5.46 10.91
N ASN A 144 -23.19 5.62 12.24
CA ASN A 144 -22.33 4.91 13.20
C ASN A 144 -20.83 4.93 12.88
N ARG A 145 -20.28 6.11 12.52
CA ARG A 145 -18.86 6.28 12.11
C ARG A 145 -18.46 5.48 10.87
N GLU A 146 -19.42 5.21 10.00
CA GLU A 146 -19.22 4.60 8.70
C GLU A 146 -19.77 5.52 7.61
N MET A 147 -18.96 5.83 6.61
CA MET A 147 -19.40 6.49 5.38
C MET A 147 -19.49 5.46 4.25
N THR A 148 -20.58 5.52 3.49
CA THR A 148 -20.81 4.64 2.34
C THR A 148 -21.14 5.47 1.11
N ILE A 149 -20.48 5.19 -0.01
CA ILE A 149 -20.80 5.74 -1.34
C ILE A 149 -21.46 4.64 -2.16
N PHE A 150 -22.64 4.90 -2.71
CA PHE A 150 -23.30 4.03 -3.68
C PHE A 150 -23.26 4.67 -5.05
N ALA A 151 -23.00 3.88 -6.09
CA ALA A 151 -23.13 4.33 -7.47
C ALA A 151 -23.36 3.16 -8.43
N THR A 152 -23.87 3.50 -9.61
CA THR A 152 -23.93 2.60 -10.76
C THR A 152 -23.11 3.24 -11.87
N MET A 153 -22.14 2.51 -12.42
CA MET A 153 -21.29 3.00 -13.48
C MET A 153 -21.30 2.07 -14.69
N VAL A 154 -21.11 2.64 -15.88
CA VAL A 154 -21.02 1.86 -17.11
C VAL A 154 -19.58 1.89 -17.59
N TRP A 155 -18.89 0.78 -17.39
CA TRP A 155 -17.51 0.57 -17.81
C TRP A 155 -17.47 -0.04 -19.23
N PRO A 156 -16.40 0.16 -20.03
CA PRO A 156 -16.29 -0.50 -21.32
C PRO A 156 -16.53 -2.01 -21.21
N SER A 157 -17.38 -2.54 -22.09
CA SER A 157 -17.77 -3.95 -22.07
C SER A 157 -16.53 -4.86 -22.21
N ASN A 158 -16.61 -6.05 -21.59
CA ASN A 158 -15.53 -7.03 -21.54
C ASN A 158 -14.24 -6.62 -20.81
N THR A 159 -14.21 -5.46 -20.14
CA THR A 159 -13.06 -5.10 -19.28
C THR A 159 -13.33 -5.55 -17.85
N THR A 160 -12.59 -6.57 -17.41
CA THR A 160 -12.81 -7.21 -16.11
C THR A 160 -11.85 -6.71 -15.03
N VAL A 161 -10.65 -6.27 -15.42
CA VAL A 161 -9.63 -5.77 -14.49
C VAL A 161 -9.64 -4.25 -14.52
N VAL A 162 -9.76 -3.64 -13.33
CA VAL A 162 -9.71 -2.19 -13.14
C VAL A 162 -8.60 -1.83 -12.14
N ASN A 163 -7.93 -0.70 -12.37
CA ASN A 163 -7.05 -0.12 -11.35
C ASN A 163 -7.91 0.79 -10.49
N HIS A 164 -8.10 0.44 -9.22
CA HIS A 164 -8.89 1.25 -8.30
C HIS A 164 -8.01 1.88 -7.21
N LEU A 165 -8.55 2.91 -6.58
CA LEU A 165 -7.96 3.53 -5.42
C LEU A 165 -9.05 4.04 -4.48
N TRP A 166 -8.66 4.21 -3.22
CA TRP A 166 -9.54 4.75 -2.20
C TRP A 166 -8.75 5.65 -1.26
N GLN A 167 -9.39 6.68 -0.74
CA GLN A 167 -8.78 7.61 0.20
C GLN A 167 -9.84 8.19 1.12
N ASP A 168 -9.39 8.67 2.27
CA ASP A 168 -10.10 9.58 3.13
C ASP A 168 -9.24 10.80 3.44
N GLY A 169 -9.87 11.89 3.88
CA GLY A 169 -9.14 13.05 4.33
C GLY A 169 -10.01 14.01 5.15
N PRO A 170 -9.40 15.06 5.72
CA PRO A 170 -10.12 15.95 6.63
C PRO A 170 -11.05 16.88 5.85
N LEU A 171 -12.27 17.05 6.34
CA LEU A 171 -13.17 18.12 5.92
C LEU A 171 -12.86 19.37 6.75
N LYS A 172 -12.46 20.45 6.07
CA LYS A 172 -12.14 21.73 6.71
C LYS A 172 -13.36 22.63 6.76
N GLU A 173 -13.24 23.73 7.49
CA GLU A 173 -14.25 24.78 7.56
C GLU A 173 -14.74 25.21 6.16
N GLY A 174 -16.05 25.43 6.04
CA GLY A 174 -16.71 25.75 4.77
C GLY A 174 -16.82 24.57 3.81
N ASP A 175 -16.85 23.33 4.33
CA ASP A 175 -16.93 22.08 3.55
C ASP A 175 -15.80 21.92 2.52
N ARG A 176 -14.63 22.50 2.82
CA ARG A 176 -13.46 22.43 1.95
C ARG A 176 -12.70 21.15 2.20
N LEU A 177 -12.52 20.35 1.16
CA LEU A 177 -11.83 19.07 1.24
C LEU A 177 -10.32 19.29 1.42
N GLY A 178 -9.78 18.79 2.53
CA GLY A 178 -8.35 18.82 2.82
C GLY A 178 -7.60 17.68 2.14
N MET A 179 -6.30 17.84 1.98
CA MET A 179 -5.41 16.78 1.47
C MET A 179 -5.43 15.57 2.42
N HIS A 180 -5.53 14.36 1.86
CA HIS A 180 -5.36 13.11 2.60
C HIS A 180 -3.89 12.94 3.05
N ALA A 181 -3.60 12.05 3.99
CA ALA A 181 -2.22 11.85 4.39
C ALA A 181 -1.40 11.21 3.25
N MET A 182 -0.13 11.60 3.12
CA MET A 182 0.78 11.13 2.06
C MET A 182 1.75 10.06 2.56
N SER A 183 1.35 9.27 3.56
CA SER A 183 2.19 8.28 4.21
C SER A 183 1.41 7.05 4.65
N GLY A 184 2.13 5.99 5.01
CA GLY A 184 1.55 4.80 5.62
C GLY A 184 0.50 4.13 4.74
N ASN A 185 -0.68 3.90 5.32
CA ASN A 185 -1.80 3.21 4.67
C ASN A 185 -2.31 3.94 3.42
N HIS A 186 -2.32 5.26 3.40
CA HIS A 186 -2.78 6.04 2.24
C HIS A 186 -1.94 5.80 0.98
N LEU A 187 -0.64 5.52 1.10
CA LEU A 187 0.20 5.16 -0.05
C LEU A 187 -0.04 3.71 -0.54
N LYS A 188 -0.75 2.90 0.24
CA LYS A 188 -1.11 1.51 -0.08
C LYS A 188 -2.55 1.38 -0.57
N SER A 189 -3.34 2.45 -0.53
CA SER A 189 -4.78 2.44 -0.87
C SER A 189 -5.04 2.45 -2.38
N MET A 190 -4.37 1.56 -3.10
CA MET A 190 -4.50 1.35 -4.55
C MET A 190 -4.21 -0.11 -4.89
N ALA A 191 -4.99 -0.66 -5.81
CA ALA A 191 -4.83 -2.04 -6.25
C ALA A 191 -5.46 -2.27 -7.62
N ASN A 192 -5.12 -3.40 -8.24
CA ASN A 192 -5.84 -3.91 -9.38
C ASN A 192 -6.93 -4.86 -8.87
N LEU A 193 -8.16 -4.66 -9.31
CA LEU A 193 -9.31 -5.50 -8.97
C LEU A 193 -9.80 -6.20 -10.22
N ASP A 194 -9.90 -7.52 -10.17
CA ASP A 194 -10.66 -8.31 -11.14
C ASP A 194 -12.11 -8.41 -10.68
N LEU A 195 -13.00 -7.72 -11.41
CA LEU A 195 -14.44 -7.63 -11.13
C LEU A 195 -15.17 -8.99 -11.25
N LEU A 196 -14.55 -10.03 -11.81
CA LEU A 196 -15.20 -11.35 -11.89
C LEU A 196 -14.79 -12.26 -10.74
N SER A 197 -13.50 -12.30 -10.43
CA SER A 197 -12.96 -13.17 -9.39
C SER A 197 -12.99 -12.53 -8.01
N GLY A 198 -13.14 -11.20 -7.92
CA GLY A 198 -12.97 -10.44 -6.69
C GLY A 198 -11.53 -10.36 -6.23
N GLN A 199 -10.57 -10.82 -7.04
CA GLN A 199 -9.18 -10.83 -6.66
C GLN A 199 -8.62 -9.40 -6.64
N VAL A 200 -8.18 -8.96 -5.46
CA VAL A 200 -7.42 -7.73 -5.27
C VAL A 200 -5.94 -8.04 -5.40
N MET A 201 -5.37 -7.63 -6.52
CA MET A 201 -3.94 -7.65 -6.75
C MET A 201 -3.38 -6.29 -6.32
N THR A 202 -2.95 -6.19 -5.07
CA THR A 202 -2.17 -5.03 -4.66
C THR A 202 -0.97 -4.90 -5.59
N THR A 203 -0.77 -3.75 -6.20
CA THR A 203 0.50 -3.46 -6.86
C THR A 203 1.55 -3.61 -5.78
N LYS A 204 2.36 -4.68 -5.82
CA LYS A 204 3.48 -4.87 -4.88
C LYS A 204 4.14 -3.52 -4.74
N ALA A 205 4.04 -2.95 -3.55
CA ALA A 205 4.47 -1.58 -3.34
C ALA A 205 5.89 -1.52 -3.90
N ALA A 206 6.23 -0.47 -4.64
CA ALA A 206 7.62 -0.24 -5.03
C ALA A 206 8.55 -0.40 -3.81
N ASN A 207 8.01 -0.17 -2.61
CA ASN A 207 8.58 -0.47 -1.30
C ASN A 207 9.02 -1.92 -1.09
N ASP A 208 8.33 -2.98 -1.51
CA ASP A 208 8.80 -4.35 -1.22
C ASP A 208 10.07 -4.67 -2.02
N ASN A 209 10.07 -4.33 -3.31
CA ASN A 209 11.28 -4.43 -4.12
C ASN A 209 12.36 -3.46 -3.63
N MET A 210 12.01 -2.24 -3.23
CA MET A 210 12.95 -1.28 -2.67
C MET A 210 13.50 -1.72 -1.31
N LEU A 211 12.70 -2.36 -0.45
CA LEU A 211 13.12 -2.90 0.84
C LEU A 211 14.01 -4.11 0.64
N LEU A 212 13.69 -4.97 -0.34
CA LEU A 212 14.57 -6.07 -0.76
C LEU A 212 15.89 -5.51 -1.31
N VAL A 213 15.85 -4.52 -2.20
CA VAL A 213 17.04 -3.85 -2.76
C VAL A 213 17.84 -3.16 -1.66
N LYS A 214 17.21 -2.47 -0.71
CA LYS A 214 17.87 -1.85 0.45
C LYS A 214 18.49 -2.89 1.38
N SER A 215 17.80 -4.02 1.60
CA SER A 215 18.31 -5.14 2.40
C SER A 215 19.50 -5.81 1.74
N ILE A 216 19.42 -6.05 0.41
CA ILE A 216 20.53 -6.58 -0.40
C ILE A 216 21.69 -5.58 -0.41
N HIS A 217 21.44 -4.29 -0.59
CA HIS A 217 22.48 -3.25 -0.57
C HIS A 217 23.17 -3.18 0.80
N GLY A 218 22.40 -3.23 1.89
CA GLY A 218 22.93 -3.30 3.25
C GLY A 218 23.77 -4.55 3.49
N LEU A 219 23.27 -5.73 3.08
CA LEU A 219 23.99 -7.00 3.22
C LEU A 219 25.28 -7.03 2.40
N VAL A 220 25.23 -6.60 1.14
CA VAL A 220 26.40 -6.52 0.26
C VAL A 220 27.43 -5.55 0.83
N ASN A 221 27.02 -4.37 1.31
CA ASN A 221 27.95 -3.44 1.96
C ASN A 221 28.57 -4.03 3.24
N ALA A 222 27.78 -4.73 4.07
CA ALA A 222 28.29 -5.37 5.28
C ALA A 222 29.31 -6.47 4.97
N VAL A 223 29.08 -7.29 3.94
CA VAL A 223 30.02 -8.34 3.52
C VAL A 223 31.27 -7.74 2.88
N CYS A 224 31.13 -6.78 1.96
CA CYS A 224 32.28 -6.17 1.28
C CYS A 224 33.16 -5.37 2.25
N TRP A 225 32.58 -4.41 2.98
CA TRP A 225 33.34 -3.52 3.86
C TRP A 225 33.68 -4.14 5.22
N GLY A 226 32.84 -5.05 5.72
CA GLY A 226 33.02 -5.67 7.03
C GLY A 226 33.82 -6.96 7.02
N ILE A 227 33.88 -7.68 5.89
CA ILE A 227 34.54 -9.00 5.80
C ILE A 227 35.65 -8.97 4.76
N PHE A 228 35.35 -8.69 3.49
CA PHE A 228 36.34 -8.84 2.42
C PHE A 228 37.47 -7.81 2.46
N ILE A 229 37.17 -6.52 2.66
CA ILE A 229 38.23 -5.49 2.79
C ILE A 229 39.18 -5.82 3.96
N PRO A 230 38.70 -6.12 5.19
CA PRO A 230 39.58 -6.54 6.28
C PRO A 230 40.41 -7.79 5.97
N ILE A 231 39.83 -8.80 5.32
CA ILE A 231 40.57 -10.02 4.92
C ILE A 231 41.69 -9.67 3.93
N GLY A 232 41.42 -8.86 2.90
CA GLY A 232 42.42 -8.42 1.93
C GLY A 232 43.58 -7.66 2.61
N VAL A 233 43.26 -6.73 3.51
CA VAL A 233 44.25 -5.98 4.30
C VAL A 233 45.10 -6.91 5.18
N MET A 234 44.49 -7.91 5.82
CA MET A 234 45.20 -8.89 6.65
C MET A 234 46.09 -9.81 5.80
N ALA A 235 45.61 -10.28 4.65
CA ALA A 235 46.40 -11.06 3.71
C ALA A 235 47.66 -10.29 3.25
N ALA A 236 47.50 -9.02 2.87
CA ALA A 236 48.62 -8.16 2.49
C ALA A 236 49.63 -7.95 3.64
N ARG A 237 49.15 -7.86 4.89
CA ARG A 237 50.02 -7.69 6.07
C ARG A 237 50.80 -8.94 6.44
N TYR A 238 50.17 -10.11 6.41
CA TYR A 238 50.76 -11.34 6.98
C TYR A 238 51.33 -12.30 5.93
N MET A 239 50.78 -12.34 4.71
CA MET A 239 51.27 -13.27 3.69
C MET A 239 52.48 -12.72 2.94
N ARG A 240 52.59 -11.39 2.80
CA ARG A 240 53.71 -10.73 2.10
C ARG A 240 55.08 -11.07 2.68
N THR A 241 55.17 -11.49 3.94
CA THR A 241 56.42 -11.87 4.60
C THR A 241 56.88 -13.30 4.28
N TYR A 242 56.03 -14.13 3.68
CA TYR A 242 56.36 -15.53 3.34
C TYR A 242 56.74 -15.64 1.87
N LYS A 243 58.01 -15.98 1.59
CA LYS A 243 58.54 -16.15 0.23
C LYS A 243 57.75 -17.14 -0.65
N GLY A 244 57.02 -18.08 -0.04
CA GLY A 244 56.20 -19.07 -0.76
C GLY A 244 54.78 -18.60 -1.14
N LEU A 245 54.36 -17.40 -0.75
CA LEU A 245 53.01 -16.87 -1.00
C LEU A 245 53.00 -15.69 -1.98
N ASP A 246 54.11 -15.45 -2.68
CA ASP A 246 54.21 -14.50 -3.79
C ASP A 246 53.94 -15.26 -5.10
N PRO A 247 52.92 -14.91 -5.91
CA PRO A 247 52.04 -13.74 -5.86
C PRO A 247 50.65 -13.97 -5.22
N THR A 248 50.41 -15.09 -4.54
CA THR A 248 49.08 -15.44 -3.96
C THR A 248 48.51 -14.34 -3.07
N TRP A 249 49.34 -13.66 -2.27
CA TRP A 249 48.89 -12.56 -1.42
C TRP A 249 48.28 -11.41 -2.23
N PHE A 250 48.79 -11.15 -3.43
CA PHE A 250 48.31 -10.10 -4.31
C PHE A 250 46.93 -10.46 -4.86
N TYR A 251 46.73 -11.71 -5.27
CA TYR A 251 45.42 -12.17 -5.75
C TYR A 251 44.34 -12.06 -4.67
N ILE A 252 44.64 -12.46 -3.42
CA ILE A 252 43.68 -12.35 -2.32
C ILE A 252 43.37 -10.89 -1.96
N LEU A 253 44.30 -9.96 -2.17
CA LEU A 253 44.07 -8.53 -1.91
C LEU A 253 43.14 -7.88 -2.93
N ILE A 254 43.20 -8.30 -4.21
CA ILE A 254 42.42 -7.69 -5.30
C ILE A 254 41.06 -8.36 -5.54
N LEU A 255 40.84 -9.53 -4.95
CA LEU A 255 39.56 -10.27 -4.94
C LEU A 255 38.63 -9.72 -3.85
#